data_AF-A0A9P6JGZ9-F1
#
_entry.id   AF-A0A9P6JGZ9-F1
#
_cell.length_a   1.000
_cell.length_b   1.000
_cell.length_c   1.000
_cell.angle_alpha   90.00
_cell.angle_beta   90.00
_cell.angle_gamma   90.00
#
_symmetry.space_group_name_H-M   'P 1'
#
loop_
_entity.id
_entity.type
_entity.pdbx_description
1 polymer ?
#
loop_
_entity_poly.entity_id
_entity_poly.type
_entity_poly.pdbx_seq_one_letter_code
_entity_poly.pdbx_strand_id
1 'polypeptide(L)'
;MVLEEVVPVDVMQSQLFVLRILSQCMEAHWKAYRDQLTQHLREQTEQESEEMARESVANTGSTLDSNTVSAISAVAQARHSDPPPLDDPLAKYVLSVLTRFLHDVPTAEDPDARSDSMTTSGGSSSRRRTTETDTTLVASSLNTANLQEAEISNEIYKTAGRVLFYISASNWPIVFARLKARIQHLTTTNDDWPETAELKLLETASLNQRRLGQVLTELRSTFLHLKRSAQTVMGQVLHKAIWNWIEVFPSEFVHLCQTQKRMEGEPHILFDICHSLATDNRRRIHFWPLQTMLLILCPDILLNAAMNDNRNNMSKKAQFLEALKKSLRNKSLMEIAGLCYVDVCKASTYVSKNDTSALRHIVPEIENELKELLFTPSKPYLDLDGTTDKATMSACLTALYRLNPRQVIHSLIPELSSDRAPIAFKLVLAQSFYTIASEDDRLPWNPSIQPATSALGAPLRKMFAENVVREGVTEIMARKIHADRRLKKQILDNVKDKQELIIYLLKMYQIDPALAVATEAPETVEDEIHQLLKGLLLCLNDTHIGIRTTAGEVLLQLFDSRIIERWGSGSNLMSTFWNLSSDVIISIARQLMDLKCTDDKSRFLLELLQQLMTRRNIFLKDHQ
;
A
#
# COMPACT_ATOMS: atom_id res chain seq x y z
N MET A 1 -28.51 3.24 24.93
CA MET A 1 -28.70 2.65 23.58
C MET A 1 -29.08 3.77 22.64
N VAL A 2 -28.08 4.45 22.06
CA VAL A 2 -28.30 5.24 20.86
C VAL A 2 -28.29 4.21 19.75
N LEU A 3 -29.40 4.06 19.04
CA LEU A 3 -29.45 3.28 17.80
C LEU A 3 -28.50 4.00 16.84
N GLU A 4 -27.34 3.41 16.53
CA GLU A 4 -26.58 3.81 15.35
C GLU A 4 -27.52 3.66 14.15
N GLU A 5 -27.97 4.77 13.58
CA GLU A 5 -28.70 4.78 12.32
C GLU A 5 -27.77 4.18 11.26
N VAL A 6 -28.07 2.96 10.83
CA VAL A 6 -27.38 2.33 9.71
C VAL A 6 -27.59 3.21 8.48
N VAL A 7 -26.51 3.79 7.97
CA VAL A 7 -26.55 4.68 6.80
C VAL A 7 -26.87 3.82 5.58
N PRO A 8 -27.94 4.13 4.82
CA PRO A 8 -28.28 3.34 3.64
C PRO A 8 -27.16 3.37 2.59
N VAL A 9 -26.90 2.24 1.93
CA VAL A 9 -25.84 2.09 0.91
C VAL A 9 -25.93 3.16 -0.19
N ASP A 10 -27.14 3.52 -0.64
CA ASP A 10 -27.35 4.56 -1.65
C ASP A 10 -26.89 5.95 -1.18
N VAL A 11 -27.03 6.22 0.13
CA VAL A 11 -26.54 7.46 0.75
C VAL A 11 -25.01 7.43 0.82
N MET A 12 -24.40 6.31 1.18
CA MET A 12 -22.94 6.16 1.18
C MET A 12 -22.35 6.33 -0.23
N GLN A 13 -23.01 5.78 -1.26
CA GLN A 13 -22.60 5.98 -2.66
C GLN A 13 -22.70 7.45 -3.06
N SER A 14 -23.76 8.14 -2.64
CA SER A 14 -23.93 9.58 -2.88
C SER A 14 -22.85 10.41 -2.17
N GLN A 15 -22.52 10.09 -0.91
CA GLN A 15 -21.42 10.70 -0.16
C GLN A 15 -20.08 10.49 -0.88
N LEU A 16 -19.79 9.25 -1.29
CA LEU A 16 -18.58 8.90 -2.02
C LEU A 16 -18.47 9.67 -3.35
N PHE A 17 -19.58 9.80 -4.08
CA PHE A 17 -19.61 10.55 -5.34
C PHE A 17 -19.24 12.02 -5.13
N VAL A 18 -19.86 12.70 -4.15
CA VAL A 18 -19.57 14.10 -3.84
C VAL A 18 -18.12 14.27 -3.36
N LEU A 19 -17.63 13.38 -2.51
CA LEU A 19 -16.23 13.38 -2.06
C LEU A 19 -15.25 13.21 -3.22
N ARG A 20 -15.56 12.35 -4.20
CA ARG A 20 -14.73 12.14 -5.39
C ARG A 20 -14.66 13.41 -6.24
N ILE A 21 -15.78 14.09 -6.46
CA ILE A 21 -15.80 15.38 -7.16
C ILE A 21 -14.93 16.39 -6.42
N LEU A 22 -15.12 16.54 -5.10
CA LEU A 22 -14.35 17.51 -4.31
C LEU A 22 -12.85 17.20 -4.34
N SER A 23 -12.47 15.93 -4.15
CA SER A 23 -11.08 15.47 -4.23
C SER A 23 -10.47 15.77 -5.60
N GLN A 24 -11.18 15.50 -6.69
CA GLN A 24 -10.70 15.76 -8.05
C GLN A 24 -10.56 17.26 -8.33
N CYS A 25 -11.50 18.09 -7.87
CA CYS A 25 -11.41 19.54 -8.01
C CYS A 25 -10.17 20.09 -7.27
N MET A 26 -9.92 19.64 -6.05
CA MET A 26 -8.75 20.06 -5.27
C MET A 26 -7.43 19.58 -5.88
N GLU A 27 -7.39 18.34 -6.37
CA GLU A 27 -6.23 17.80 -7.07
C GLU A 27 -5.94 18.57 -8.37
N ALA A 28 -6.97 18.85 -9.18
CA ALA A 28 -6.85 19.63 -10.40
C ALA A 28 -6.38 21.06 -10.11
N HIS A 29 -6.89 21.69 -9.05
CA HIS A 29 -6.46 23.01 -8.62
C HIS A 29 -4.99 23.02 -8.16
N TRP A 30 -4.57 22.06 -7.34
CA TRP A 30 -3.18 21.95 -6.92
C TRP A 30 -2.26 21.72 -8.12
N LYS A 31 -2.64 20.84 -9.04
CA LYS A 31 -1.88 20.57 -10.26
C LYS A 31 -1.72 21.83 -11.10
N ALA A 32 -2.80 22.55 -11.36
CA ALA A 32 -2.77 23.80 -12.12
C ALA A 32 -1.84 24.84 -11.48
N TYR A 33 -1.86 24.97 -10.15
CA TYR A 33 -0.95 25.84 -9.42
C TYR A 33 0.52 25.42 -9.59
N ARG A 34 0.84 24.12 -9.49
CA ARG A 34 2.20 23.61 -9.70
C ARG A 34 2.68 23.82 -11.13
N ASP A 35 1.81 23.66 -12.12
CA ASP A 35 2.12 23.87 -13.53
C ASP A 35 2.46 25.36 -13.78
N GLN A 36 1.66 26.28 -13.22
CA GLN A 36 1.93 27.73 -13.27
C GLN A 36 3.24 28.09 -12.57
N LEU A 37 3.49 27.55 -11.38
CA LEU A 37 4.73 27.78 -10.64
C LEU A 37 5.95 27.27 -11.40
N THR A 38 5.84 26.09 -12.01
CA THR A 38 6.91 25.53 -12.86
C THR A 38 7.23 26.46 -14.02
N GLN A 39 6.21 27.02 -14.68
CA GLN A 39 6.40 27.97 -15.78
C GLN A 39 7.09 29.25 -15.29
N HIS A 40 6.62 29.83 -14.19
CA HIS A 40 7.24 31.03 -13.62
C HIS A 40 8.71 30.83 -13.22
N LEU A 41 9.05 29.69 -12.60
CA LEU A 41 10.43 29.36 -12.24
C LEU A 41 11.33 29.19 -13.47
N ARG A 42 10.80 28.65 -14.58
CA ARG A 42 11.53 28.57 -15.85
C ARG A 42 11.80 29.95 -16.44
N GLU A 43 10.76 30.80 -16.50
CA GLU A 43 10.87 32.17 -17.00
C GLU A 43 11.88 33.00 -16.18
N GLN A 44 11.88 32.87 -14.84
CA GLN A 44 12.86 33.53 -13.98
C GLN A 44 14.29 33.05 -14.27
N THR A 45 14.49 31.74 -14.43
CA THR A 45 15.84 31.21 -14.67
C THR A 45 16.37 31.60 -16.06
N GLU A 46 15.50 31.68 -17.06
CA GLU A 46 15.84 32.18 -18.40
C GLU A 46 16.26 33.65 -18.35
N GLN A 47 15.54 34.49 -17.60
CA GLN A 47 15.89 35.91 -17.41
C GLN A 47 17.24 36.09 -16.71
N GLU A 48 17.49 35.36 -15.62
CA GLU A 48 18.78 35.40 -14.90
C GLU A 48 19.95 34.93 -15.78
N SER A 49 19.71 33.93 -16.64
CA SER A 49 20.72 33.42 -17.59
C SER A 49 21.02 34.43 -18.69
N GLU A 50 20.01 35.15 -19.19
CA GLU A 50 20.18 36.22 -20.19
C GLU A 50 20.94 37.42 -19.60
N GLU A 51 20.69 37.79 -18.34
CA GLU A 51 21.43 38.86 -17.66
C GLU A 51 22.90 38.48 -17.42
N MET A 52 23.19 37.26 -16.94
CA MET A 52 24.58 36.77 -16.81
C MET A 52 25.30 36.66 -18.16
N ALA A 53 24.61 36.29 -19.24
CA ALA A 53 25.19 36.23 -20.58
C ALA A 53 25.53 37.62 -21.14
N ARG A 54 24.80 38.67 -20.73
CA ARG A 54 25.13 40.07 -21.05
C ARG A 54 26.35 40.58 -20.28
N GLU A 55 26.63 40.03 -19.09
CA GLU A 55 27.79 40.39 -18.28
C GLU A 55 29.07 39.57 -18.60
N SER A 56 28.95 38.39 -19.20
CA SER A 56 30.07 37.48 -19.48
C SER A 56 30.45 37.39 -20.98
N VAL A 57 31.36 38.26 -21.43
CA VAL A 57 31.78 38.34 -22.85
C VAL A 57 32.73 37.20 -23.32
N ALA A 58 33.08 36.21 -22.48
CA ALA A 58 33.98 35.14 -22.94
C ALA A 58 33.84 33.82 -22.18
N ASN A 59 32.96 32.93 -22.65
CA ASN A 59 33.21 31.48 -22.77
C ASN A 59 31.98 30.75 -23.32
N THR A 60 31.99 30.43 -24.61
CA THR A 60 30.97 29.59 -25.26
C THR A 60 31.37 28.12 -25.17
N GLY A 61 30.72 27.37 -24.28
CA GLY A 61 30.86 25.91 -24.28
C GLY A 61 30.24 25.15 -23.11
N SER A 62 28.94 25.33 -22.80
CA SER A 62 28.13 24.31 -22.05
C SER A 62 26.62 24.65 -21.90
N THR A 63 25.98 25.38 -22.82
CA THR A 63 24.62 25.96 -22.58
C THR A 63 23.46 24.95 -22.61
N LEU A 64 23.60 23.83 -23.34
CA LEU A 64 22.52 22.84 -23.49
C LEU A 64 22.26 22.00 -22.22
N ASP A 65 23.31 21.68 -21.46
CA ASP A 65 23.18 20.90 -20.22
C ASP A 65 22.63 21.76 -19.07
N SER A 66 22.98 23.06 -19.02
CA SER A 66 22.51 23.99 -17.98
C SER A 66 20.99 24.21 -18.02
N ASN A 67 20.42 24.40 -19.21
CA ASN A 67 18.98 24.63 -19.37
C ASN A 67 18.16 23.40 -18.96
N THR A 68 18.67 22.20 -19.23
CA THR A 68 18.00 20.94 -18.85
C THR A 68 18.03 20.74 -17.33
N VAL A 69 19.16 21.03 -16.67
CA VAL A 69 19.30 20.94 -15.21
C VAL A 69 18.42 21.96 -14.50
N SER A 70 18.35 23.20 -14.99
CA SER A 70 17.45 24.23 -14.48
C SER A 70 15.98 23.81 -14.59
N ALA A 71 15.55 23.32 -15.76
CA ALA A 71 14.17 22.88 -15.97
C ALA A 71 13.79 21.71 -15.05
N ILE A 72 14.70 20.78 -14.78
CA ILE A 72 14.52 19.68 -13.82
C ILE A 72 14.40 20.23 -12.38
N SER A 73 15.24 21.21 -12.02
CA SER A 73 15.21 21.84 -10.70
C SER A 73 13.89 22.58 -10.44
N ALA A 74 13.42 23.37 -11.42
CA ALA A 74 12.14 24.08 -11.34
C ALA A 74 10.96 23.12 -11.15
N VAL A 75 10.93 22.00 -11.89
CA VAL A 75 9.90 20.97 -11.74
C VAL A 75 9.96 20.32 -10.36
N ALA A 76 11.16 20.00 -9.86
CA ALA A 76 11.33 19.41 -8.54
C ALA A 76 10.86 20.37 -7.43
N GLN A 77 11.17 21.67 -7.53
CA GLN A 77 10.71 22.68 -6.59
C GLN A 77 9.18 22.82 -6.59
N ALA A 78 8.57 22.92 -7.78
CA ALA A 78 7.11 23.04 -7.89
C ALA A 78 6.36 21.78 -7.43
N ARG A 79 6.92 20.58 -7.64
CA ARG A 79 6.33 19.33 -7.15
C ARG A 79 6.13 19.31 -5.63
N HIS A 80 7.03 19.95 -4.88
CA HIS A 80 6.98 19.99 -3.42
C HIS A 80 6.27 21.23 -2.86
N SER A 81 5.74 22.12 -3.71
CA SER A 81 5.02 23.32 -3.24
C SER A 81 3.63 22.97 -2.73
N ASP A 82 3.24 23.59 -1.62
CA ASP A 82 1.88 23.57 -1.09
C ASP A 82 0.90 24.32 -2.02
N PRO A 83 -0.39 23.96 -2.04
CA PRO A 83 -1.40 24.72 -2.75
C PRO A 83 -1.68 26.05 -2.02
N PRO A 84 -2.20 27.06 -2.73
CA PRO A 84 -2.56 28.33 -2.08
C PRO A 84 -3.66 28.12 -1.03
N PRO A 85 -3.65 28.90 0.06
CA PRO A 85 -4.62 28.75 1.15
C PRO A 85 -6.04 29.04 0.67
N LEU A 86 -6.99 28.24 1.14
CA LEU A 86 -8.42 28.55 1.02
C LEU A 86 -8.79 29.61 2.07
N ASP A 87 -9.94 30.25 1.87
CA ASP A 87 -10.52 31.14 2.88
C ASP A 87 -10.70 30.41 4.22
N ASP A 88 -10.24 31.03 5.31
CA ASP A 88 -10.25 30.45 6.66
C ASP A 88 -11.62 29.88 7.08
N PRO A 89 -12.77 30.57 6.85
CA PRO A 89 -14.08 30.01 7.17
C PRO A 89 -14.41 28.74 6.36
N LEU A 90 -14.02 28.72 5.08
CA LEU A 90 -14.24 27.57 4.20
C LEU A 90 -13.38 26.38 4.64
N ALA A 91 -12.08 26.61 4.90
CA ALA A 91 -11.18 25.56 5.39
C ALA A 91 -11.67 24.97 6.72
N LYS A 92 -12.12 25.80 7.66
CA LYS A 92 -12.71 25.35 8.94
C LYS A 92 -13.98 24.52 8.72
N TYR A 93 -14.85 24.95 7.81
CA TYR A 93 -16.07 24.23 7.48
C TYR A 93 -15.77 22.85 6.89
N VAL A 94 -14.95 22.79 5.84
CA VAL A 94 -14.54 21.53 5.19
C VAL A 94 -13.90 20.59 6.21
N LEU A 95 -12.98 21.09 7.03
CA LEU A 95 -12.33 20.30 8.08
C LEU A 95 -13.37 19.73 9.07
N SER A 96 -14.34 20.53 9.52
CA SER A 96 -15.37 20.08 10.46
C SER A 96 -16.31 19.00 9.90
N VAL A 97 -16.58 19.04 8.60
CA VAL A 97 -17.42 18.05 7.91
C VAL A 97 -16.63 16.75 7.72
N LEU A 98 -15.39 16.85 7.24
CA LEU A 98 -14.61 15.68 6.86
C LEU A 98 -14.03 14.91 8.02
N THR A 99 -13.76 15.56 9.16
CA THR A 99 -13.30 14.83 10.36
C THR A 99 -14.31 13.78 10.82
N ARG A 100 -15.61 13.92 10.48
CA ARG A 100 -16.64 12.93 10.80
C ARG A 100 -16.37 11.56 10.16
N PHE A 101 -15.83 11.53 8.95
CA PHE A 101 -15.48 10.28 8.27
C PHE A 101 -14.26 9.58 8.89
N LEU A 102 -13.56 10.20 9.84
CA LEU A 102 -12.49 9.56 10.61
C LEU A 102 -13.04 8.67 11.75
N HIS A 103 -14.31 8.84 12.13
CA HIS A 103 -14.97 8.09 13.20
C HIS A 103 -15.47 6.71 12.74
N ASP A 104 -15.82 6.56 11.46
CA ASP A 104 -16.47 5.35 10.91
C ASP A 104 -15.51 4.20 10.54
N VAL A 105 -14.22 4.34 10.82
CA VAL A 105 -13.25 3.26 10.57
C VAL A 105 -13.18 2.35 11.79
N PRO A 106 -13.45 1.04 11.65
CA PRO A 106 -13.22 0.08 12.72
C PRO A 106 -11.78 0.24 13.20
N THR A 107 -11.61 0.76 14.42
CA THR A 107 -10.40 0.45 15.18
C THR A 107 -10.35 -1.07 15.28
N ALA A 108 -9.18 -1.70 15.10
CA ALA A 108 -8.98 -3.05 15.56
C ALA A 108 -9.44 -3.08 17.03
N GLU A 109 -10.64 -3.59 17.27
CA GLU A 109 -11.31 -3.50 18.56
C GLU A 109 -10.47 -4.32 19.53
N ASP A 110 -9.97 -3.68 20.58
CA ASP A 110 -9.29 -4.37 21.68
C ASP A 110 -10.30 -5.32 22.34
N PRO A 111 -10.17 -6.66 22.22
CA PRO A 111 -11.12 -7.61 22.78
C PRO A 111 -11.25 -7.47 24.30
N ASP A 112 -10.25 -6.88 24.96
CA ASP A 112 -10.20 -6.68 26.41
C ASP A 112 -10.99 -5.44 26.88
N ALA A 113 -11.39 -4.51 26.00
CA ALA A 113 -12.14 -3.32 26.42
C ALA A 113 -13.61 -3.64 26.81
N ARG A 114 -14.14 -4.78 26.37
CA ARG A 114 -15.51 -5.23 26.71
C ARG A 114 -15.57 -6.30 27.81
N SER A 115 -14.45 -6.96 28.12
CA SER A 115 -14.44 -8.07 29.09
C SER A 115 -14.60 -7.62 30.54
N ASP A 116 -14.30 -6.36 30.86
CA ASP A 116 -14.47 -5.81 32.21
C ASP A 116 -15.90 -5.31 32.53
N SER A 117 -16.83 -5.27 31.56
CA SER A 117 -18.20 -4.77 31.82
C SER A 117 -19.26 -5.86 32.13
N MET A 118 -18.94 -7.15 32.02
CA MET A 118 -19.90 -8.24 32.24
C MET A 118 -19.43 -9.25 33.29
N THR A 119 -19.15 -8.77 34.51
CA THR A 119 -19.03 -9.66 35.68
C THR A 119 -19.81 -9.16 36.91
N THR A 120 -21.03 -8.65 36.74
CA THR A 120 -21.97 -8.51 37.89
C THR A 120 -23.44 -8.65 37.49
N SER A 121 -23.93 -9.88 37.34
CA SER A 121 -25.27 -10.27 37.81
C SER A 121 -25.51 -11.77 37.57
N GLY A 122 -25.62 -12.52 38.66
CA GLY A 122 -26.08 -13.91 38.63
C GLY A 122 -27.56 -13.99 38.27
N GLY A 123 -27.93 -15.03 37.53
CA GLY A 123 -29.31 -15.30 37.15
C GLY A 123 -29.44 -16.54 36.27
N SER A 124 -29.66 -17.69 36.90
CA SER A 124 -30.05 -18.96 36.31
C SER A 124 -31.24 -18.86 35.34
N SER A 125 -31.18 -19.51 34.16
CA SER A 125 -32.23 -20.44 33.68
C SER A 125 -32.04 -20.94 32.23
N SER A 126 -32.05 -22.28 32.12
CA SER A 126 -32.81 -23.12 31.17
C SER A 126 -32.67 -22.95 29.64
N ARG A 127 -32.06 -23.97 29.04
CA ARG A 127 -32.21 -24.44 27.65
C ARG A 127 -33.70 -24.58 27.25
N ARG A 128 -34.10 -23.98 26.12
CA ARG A 128 -35.13 -24.54 25.24
C ARG A 128 -34.72 -24.43 23.77
N ARG A 129 -34.59 -25.60 23.13
CA ARG A 129 -34.56 -25.76 21.67
C ARG A 129 -35.94 -25.42 21.13
N THR A 130 -35.99 -24.60 20.08
CA THR A 130 -37.07 -24.63 19.10
C THR A 130 -36.45 -24.62 17.70
N THR A 131 -37.08 -25.41 16.84
CA THR A 131 -36.73 -25.78 15.47
C THR A 131 -37.14 -24.68 14.50
N GLU A 132 -36.23 -24.20 13.66
CA GLU A 132 -36.57 -23.38 12.49
C GLU A 132 -35.74 -23.83 11.27
N THR A 133 -36.39 -24.59 10.40
CA THR A 133 -36.09 -24.68 8.97
C THR A 133 -36.68 -23.44 8.31
N ASP A 134 -35.82 -22.57 7.73
CA ASP A 134 -36.10 -21.63 6.60
C ASP A 134 -35.15 -20.40 6.53
N THR A 135 -34.07 -20.33 7.30
CA THR A 135 -33.17 -19.15 7.36
C THR A 135 -31.99 -19.13 6.37
N THR A 136 -31.87 -20.06 5.43
CA THR A 136 -30.65 -20.23 4.62
C THR A 136 -30.50 -19.29 3.42
N LEU A 137 -31.58 -18.69 2.90
CA LEU A 137 -31.51 -17.74 1.78
C LEU A 137 -31.34 -16.28 2.19
N VAL A 138 -31.70 -15.93 3.42
CA VAL A 138 -31.59 -14.55 3.94
C VAL A 138 -30.17 -14.28 4.47
N ALA A 139 -29.50 -15.30 4.99
CA ALA A 139 -28.15 -15.19 5.55
C ALA A 139 -27.03 -14.95 4.51
N SER A 140 -27.25 -15.30 3.24
CA SER A 140 -26.28 -15.03 2.14
C SER A 140 -26.34 -13.56 1.70
N SER A 141 -27.54 -13.01 1.53
CA SER A 141 -27.72 -11.60 1.13
C SER A 141 -27.22 -10.61 2.19
N LEU A 142 -27.41 -10.92 3.48
CA LEU A 142 -26.92 -10.09 4.59
C LEU A 142 -25.39 -10.05 4.66
N ASN A 143 -24.69 -11.13 4.28
CA ASN A 143 -23.23 -11.17 4.32
C ASN A 143 -22.57 -10.49 3.10
N THR A 144 -23.21 -10.51 1.93
CA THR A 144 -22.74 -9.77 0.75
C THR A 144 -22.98 -8.27 0.88
N ALA A 145 -24.13 -7.86 1.45
CA ALA A 145 -24.42 -6.46 1.75
C ALA A 145 -23.41 -5.83 2.72
N ASN A 146 -23.06 -6.55 3.81
CA ASN A 146 -22.06 -6.09 4.79
C ASN A 146 -20.65 -5.94 4.18
N LEU A 147 -20.29 -6.74 3.17
CA LEU A 147 -19.01 -6.63 2.47
C LEU A 147 -18.97 -5.41 1.54
N GLN A 148 -20.05 -5.18 0.79
CA GLN A 148 -20.19 -4.01 -0.08
C GLN A 148 -20.20 -2.70 0.73
N GLU A 149 -20.87 -2.69 1.88
CA GLU A 149 -20.90 -1.56 2.80
C GLU A 149 -19.50 -1.24 3.33
N ALA A 150 -18.75 -2.26 3.79
CA ALA A 150 -17.38 -2.08 4.27
C ALA A 150 -16.42 -1.56 3.17
N GLU A 151 -16.57 -2.03 1.94
CA GLU A 151 -15.79 -1.54 0.78
C GLU A 151 -16.08 -0.07 0.49
N ILE A 152 -17.37 0.33 0.47
CA ILE A 152 -17.77 1.72 0.23
C ILE A 152 -17.28 2.62 1.37
N SER A 153 -17.42 2.21 2.65
CA SER A 153 -16.88 2.95 3.80
C SER A 153 -15.38 3.20 3.69
N ASN A 154 -14.61 2.18 3.28
CA ASN A 154 -13.17 2.32 3.10
C ASN A 154 -12.83 3.32 1.97
N GLU A 155 -13.58 3.29 0.86
CA GLU A 155 -13.40 4.26 -0.22
C GLU A 155 -13.81 5.69 0.18
N ILE A 156 -14.85 5.85 1.00
CA ILE A 156 -15.22 7.14 1.61
C ILE A 156 -14.06 7.65 2.47
N TYR A 157 -13.54 6.83 3.36
CA TYR A 157 -12.41 7.20 4.22
C TYR A 157 -11.19 7.64 3.42
N LYS A 158 -10.78 6.85 2.42
CA LYS A 158 -9.65 7.19 1.54
C LYS A 158 -9.88 8.51 0.80
N THR A 159 -11.09 8.71 0.26
CA THR A 159 -11.40 9.92 -0.51
C THR A 159 -11.47 11.15 0.39
N ALA A 160 -12.09 11.05 1.57
CA ALA A 160 -12.07 12.10 2.58
C ALA A 160 -10.64 12.43 3.03
N GLY A 161 -9.80 11.40 3.21
CA GLY A 161 -8.38 11.55 3.53
C GLY A 161 -7.60 12.36 2.49
N ARG A 162 -7.88 12.17 1.19
CA ARG A 162 -7.27 12.99 0.10
C ARG A 162 -7.66 14.46 0.20
N VAL A 163 -8.90 14.74 0.56
CA VAL A 163 -9.37 16.12 0.76
C VAL A 163 -8.73 16.72 2.02
N LEU A 164 -8.63 15.98 3.13
CA LEU A 164 -7.93 16.41 4.34
C LEU A 164 -6.42 16.64 4.10
N PHE A 165 -5.81 15.83 3.23
CA PHE A 165 -4.43 16.01 2.78
C PHE A 165 -4.24 17.35 2.07
N TYR A 166 -5.14 17.71 1.15
CA TYR A 166 -5.12 19.01 0.50
C TYR A 166 -5.30 20.17 1.50
N ILE A 167 -6.28 20.05 2.42
CA ILE A 167 -6.58 21.11 3.41
C ILE A 167 -5.40 21.33 4.37
N SER A 168 -4.73 20.26 4.77
CA SER A 168 -3.53 20.35 5.62
C SER A 168 -2.30 20.90 4.89
N ALA A 169 -2.21 20.70 3.57
CA ALA A 169 -1.19 21.35 2.75
C ALA A 169 -1.44 22.86 2.62
N SER A 170 -2.67 23.26 2.30
CA SER A 170 -3.08 24.66 2.06
C SER A 170 -3.24 25.52 3.32
N ASN A 171 -3.88 24.98 4.37
CA ASN A 171 -4.27 25.73 5.56
C ASN A 171 -3.75 25.07 6.85
N TRP A 172 -2.46 24.72 6.88
CA TRP A 172 -1.83 24.06 8.02
C TRP A 172 -2.09 24.72 9.39
N PRO A 173 -2.03 26.07 9.56
CA PRO A 173 -2.30 26.69 10.87
C PRO A 173 -3.67 26.33 11.45
N ILE A 174 -4.69 26.19 10.61
CA ILE A 174 -6.06 25.82 11.03
C ILE A 174 -6.10 24.35 11.45
N VAL A 175 -5.51 23.47 10.64
CA VAL A 175 -5.43 22.03 10.91
C VAL A 175 -4.64 21.76 12.19
N PHE A 176 -3.49 22.40 12.35
CA PHE A 176 -2.65 22.25 13.53
C PHE A 176 -3.30 22.79 14.79
N ALA A 177 -3.99 23.94 14.72
CA ALA A 177 -4.73 24.47 15.86
C ALA A 177 -5.83 23.50 16.32
N ARG A 178 -6.52 22.84 15.37
CA ARG A 178 -7.54 21.83 15.67
C ARG A 178 -6.93 20.57 16.31
N LEU A 179 -5.84 20.06 15.76
CA LEU A 179 -5.08 18.94 16.34
C LEU A 179 -4.61 19.25 17.76
N LYS A 180 -4.03 20.43 17.97
CA LYS A 180 -3.57 20.89 19.27
C LYS A 180 -4.71 20.97 20.29
N ALA A 181 -5.85 21.55 19.90
CA ALA A 181 -7.03 21.60 20.77
C ALA A 181 -7.50 20.19 21.17
N ARG A 182 -7.49 19.24 20.23
CA ARG A 182 -7.87 17.85 20.52
C ARG A 182 -6.86 17.16 21.44
N ILE A 183 -5.56 17.29 21.16
CA ILE A 183 -4.49 16.75 22.03
C ILE A 183 -4.63 17.31 23.45
N GLN A 184 -4.82 18.63 23.58
CA GLN A 184 -5.00 19.28 24.87
C GLN A 184 -6.22 18.71 25.61
N HIS A 185 -7.36 18.58 24.95
CA HIS A 185 -8.55 17.98 25.55
C HIS A 185 -8.27 16.56 26.10
N LEU A 186 -7.54 15.73 25.35
CA LEU A 186 -7.18 14.36 25.74
C LEU A 186 -6.22 14.27 26.93
N THR A 187 -5.55 15.37 27.29
CA THR A 187 -4.74 15.45 28.52
C THR A 187 -5.57 15.78 29.77
N THR A 188 -6.70 16.47 29.60
CA THR A 188 -7.52 17.00 30.71
C THR A 188 -8.85 16.28 30.90
N THR A 189 -9.29 15.47 29.94
CA THR A 189 -10.58 14.78 30.00
C THR A 189 -10.65 13.82 31.18
N ASN A 190 -11.84 13.69 31.78
CA ASN A 190 -12.10 12.72 32.85
C ASN A 190 -12.56 11.37 32.32
N ASP A 191 -12.83 11.27 31.02
CA ASP A 191 -13.16 9.99 30.37
C ASP A 191 -11.91 9.09 30.32
N ASP A 192 -12.08 7.82 30.69
CA ASP A 192 -11.02 6.81 30.61
C ASP A 192 -10.87 6.26 29.17
N TRP A 193 -11.93 6.36 28.38
CA TRP A 193 -11.99 5.93 26.98
C TRP A 193 -12.40 7.08 26.06
N PRO A 194 -11.65 8.22 26.10
CA PRO A 194 -12.01 9.36 25.30
C PRO A 194 -11.92 9.01 23.82
N GLU A 195 -12.80 9.61 23.03
CA GLU A 195 -12.82 9.43 21.58
C GLU A 195 -11.50 9.90 20.94
N THR A 196 -10.88 9.06 20.11
CA THR A 196 -9.56 9.32 19.51
C THR A 196 -9.58 9.44 17.99
N ALA A 197 -10.74 9.32 17.34
CA ALA A 197 -10.88 9.33 15.89
C ALA A 197 -10.21 10.53 15.21
N GLU A 198 -10.37 11.72 15.79
CA GLU A 198 -9.79 12.96 15.26
C GLU A 198 -8.24 12.97 15.28
N LEU A 199 -7.58 12.12 16.08
CA LEU A 199 -6.12 11.95 16.00
C LEU A 199 -5.69 11.41 14.63
N LYS A 200 -6.53 10.62 13.95
CA LYS A 200 -6.27 10.08 12.60
C LYS A 200 -6.16 11.18 11.53
N LEU A 201 -6.51 12.43 11.85
CA LEU A 201 -6.22 13.59 11.00
C LEU A 201 -4.70 13.70 10.73
N LEU A 202 -3.83 13.28 11.65
CA LEU A 202 -2.39 13.22 11.41
C LEU A 202 -2.01 12.20 10.33
N GLU A 203 -2.74 11.09 10.20
CA GLU A 203 -2.47 10.08 9.16
C GLU A 203 -2.81 10.58 7.76
N THR A 204 -3.75 11.53 7.65
CA THR A 204 -4.21 12.08 6.38
C THR A 204 -3.60 13.45 6.07
N ALA A 205 -2.78 13.98 6.97
CA ALA A 205 -2.19 15.30 6.80
C ALA A 205 -0.97 15.29 5.85
N SER A 206 -0.82 16.36 5.07
CA SER A 206 0.38 16.64 4.28
C SER A 206 1.50 17.19 5.17
N LEU A 207 2.12 16.30 5.93
CA LEU A 207 3.21 16.60 6.85
C LEU A 207 4.54 16.64 6.09
N ASN A 208 5.10 17.83 5.86
CA ASN A 208 6.51 18.00 5.52
C ASN A 208 7.37 18.06 6.80
N GLN A 209 8.69 18.15 6.66
CA GLN A 209 9.65 18.13 7.77
C GLN A 209 9.32 19.17 8.85
N ARG A 210 8.94 20.40 8.44
CA ARG A 210 8.59 21.49 9.36
C ARG A 210 7.30 21.18 10.13
N ARG A 211 6.25 20.74 9.44
CA ARG A 211 4.96 20.40 10.05
C ARG A 211 5.09 19.22 11.00
N LEU A 212 5.83 18.19 10.61
CA LEU A 212 6.14 17.06 11.49
C LEU A 212 6.93 17.51 12.72
N GLY A 213 7.93 18.38 12.56
CA GLY A 213 8.66 18.98 13.69
C GLY A 213 7.76 19.73 14.67
N GLN A 214 6.74 20.44 14.19
CA GLN A 214 5.73 21.11 15.04
C GLN A 214 4.88 20.10 15.82
N VAL A 215 4.43 19.02 15.17
CA VAL A 215 3.69 17.93 15.83
C VAL A 215 4.54 17.26 16.91
N LEU A 216 5.80 16.92 16.60
CA LEU A 216 6.73 16.34 17.57
C LEU A 216 6.97 17.27 18.76
N THR A 217 7.11 18.57 18.52
CA THR A 217 7.28 19.58 19.58
C THR A 217 6.08 19.64 20.53
N GLU A 218 4.86 19.62 20.00
CA GLU A 218 3.63 19.62 20.79
C GLU A 218 3.53 18.34 21.64
N LEU A 219 3.75 17.19 21.01
CA LEU A 219 3.67 15.89 21.67
C LEU A 219 4.77 15.71 22.73
N ARG A 220 5.98 16.23 22.52
CA ARG A 220 7.05 16.22 23.53
C ARG A 220 6.57 16.73 24.90
N SER A 221 5.69 17.73 24.92
CA SER A 221 5.18 18.33 26.16
C SER A 221 3.87 17.71 26.68
N THR A 222 3.09 17.06 25.81
CA THR A 222 1.72 16.60 26.14
C THR A 222 1.59 15.09 26.22
N PHE A 223 2.47 14.32 25.58
CA PHE A 223 2.31 12.87 25.39
C PHE A 223 2.22 12.10 26.70
N LEU A 224 3.04 12.46 27.70
CA LEU A 224 3.02 11.83 29.02
C LEU A 224 1.69 12.05 29.76
N HIS A 225 1.02 13.17 29.47
CA HIS A 225 -0.23 13.58 30.12
C HIS A 225 -1.48 13.05 29.43
N LEU A 226 -1.35 12.47 28.22
CA LEU A 226 -2.48 11.82 27.55
C LEU A 226 -2.98 10.64 28.38
N LYS A 227 -4.30 10.39 28.34
CA LYS A 227 -4.91 9.16 28.86
C LYS A 227 -4.27 7.92 28.23
N ARG A 228 -4.22 6.80 28.97
CA ARG A 228 -3.53 5.57 28.56
C ARG A 228 -4.00 5.05 27.19
N SER A 229 -5.31 5.06 26.95
CA SER A 229 -5.95 4.71 25.68
C SER A 229 -5.52 5.66 24.55
N ALA A 230 -5.57 6.98 24.80
CA ALA A 230 -5.11 8.00 23.85
C ALA A 230 -3.60 7.92 23.54
N GLN A 231 -2.75 7.56 24.52
CA GLN A 231 -1.32 7.32 24.29
C GLN A 231 -1.08 6.18 23.29
N THR A 232 -1.84 5.08 23.42
CA THR A 232 -1.75 3.94 22.50
C THR A 232 -2.14 4.33 21.08
N VAL A 233 -3.29 5.00 20.91
CA VAL A 233 -3.75 5.45 19.58
C VAL A 233 -2.80 6.48 18.98
N MET A 234 -2.34 7.46 19.77
CA MET A 234 -1.35 8.44 19.32
C MET A 234 -0.03 7.77 18.91
N GLY A 235 0.38 6.71 19.60
CA GLY A 235 1.56 5.92 19.24
C GLY A 235 1.47 5.35 17.82
N GLN A 236 0.33 4.72 17.50
CA GLN A 236 0.04 4.14 16.19
C GLN A 236 -0.10 5.22 15.10
N VAL A 237 -0.87 6.27 15.38
CA VAL A 237 -1.10 7.40 14.47
C VAL A 237 0.21 8.09 14.12
N LEU A 238 1.07 8.36 15.12
CA LEU A 238 2.34 9.05 14.89
C LEU A 238 3.35 8.16 14.14
N HIS A 239 3.38 6.85 14.43
CA HIS A 239 4.18 5.89 13.64
C HIS A 239 3.84 5.97 12.15
N LYS A 240 2.54 5.92 11.83
CA LYS A 240 2.05 6.03 10.45
C LYS A 240 2.28 7.41 9.84
N ALA A 241 2.09 8.48 10.61
CA ALA A 241 2.34 9.84 10.16
C ALA A 241 3.80 10.09 9.77
N ILE A 242 4.77 9.52 10.51
CA ILE A 242 6.19 9.58 10.15
C ILE A 242 6.45 8.82 8.85
N TRP A 243 5.85 7.64 8.68
CA TRP A 243 5.97 6.90 7.41
C TRP A 243 5.39 7.65 6.22
N ASN A 244 4.21 8.24 6.39
CA ASN A 244 3.58 9.04 5.35
C ASN A 244 4.46 10.24 4.98
N TRP A 245 5.13 10.88 5.95
CA TRP A 245 6.13 11.93 5.63
C TRP A 245 7.27 11.39 4.77
N ILE A 246 7.87 10.24 5.12
CA ILE A 246 8.96 9.63 4.34
C ILE A 246 8.49 9.26 2.92
N GLU A 247 7.29 8.73 2.77
CA GLU A 247 6.75 8.29 1.48
C GLU A 247 6.28 9.45 0.59
N VAL A 248 5.74 10.52 1.18
CA VAL A 248 5.27 11.72 0.46
C VAL A 248 6.40 12.71 0.16
N PHE A 249 7.36 12.87 1.08
CA PHE A 249 8.49 13.80 0.98
C PHE A 249 9.84 13.06 1.10
N PRO A 250 10.14 12.09 0.20
CA PRO A 250 11.30 11.23 0.32
C PRO A 250 12.63 11.99 0.29
N SER A 251 12.70 13.10 -0.44
CA SER A 251 13.89 13.96 -0.54
C SER A 251 14.28 14.59 0.79
N GLU A 252 13.31 14.97 1.63
CA GLU A 252 13.58 15.52 2.97
C GLU A 252 14.20 14.46 3.89
N PHE A 253 13.69 13.22 3.84
CA PHE A 253 14.27 12.12 4.62
C PHE A 253 15.67 11.72 4.12
N VAL A 254 15.87 11.65 2.81
CA VAL A 254 17.20 11.41 2.22
C VAL A 254 18.19 12.47 2.69
N HIS A 255 17.81 13.76 2.65
CA HIS A 255 18.65 14.85 3.13
C HIS A 255 18.97 14.75 4.63
N LEU A 256 17.98 14.39 5.45
CA LEU A 256 18.17 14.15 6.89
C LEU A 256 19.22 13.06 7.15
N CYS A 257 19.13 11.93 6.45
CA CYS A 257 20.10 10.86 6.55
C CYS A 257 21.50 11.27 6.07
N GLN A 258 21.61 11.95 4.92
CA GLN A 258 22.90 12.38 4.36
C GLN A 258 23.62 13.39 5.27
N THR A 259 22.87 14.30 5.91
CA THR A 259 23.46 15.28 6.83
C THR A 259 23.84 14.68 8.18
N GLN A 260 23.40 13.46 8.50
CA GLN A 260 23.54 12.81 9.80
C GLN A 260 23.08 13.73 10.95
N LYS A 261 22.03 14.52 10.72
CA LYS A 261 21.44 15.42 11.73
C LYS A 261 20.14 14.83 12.26
N ARG A 262 19.67 15.35 13.39
CA ARG A 262 18.35 15.04 13.96
C ARG A 262 17.29 15.94 13.35
N MET A 263 16.08 15.40 13.21
CA MET A 263 14.92 16.19 12.84
C MET A 263 14.59 17.24 13.92
N GLU A 264 14.00 18.36 13.51
CA GLU A 264 13.40 19.34 14.41
C GLU A 264 12.28 18.72 15.27
N GLY A 265 12.02 19.30 16.44
CA GLY A 265 11.04 18.77 17.41
C GLY A 265 11.58 17.69 18.37
N GLU A 266 12.90 17.48 18.36
CA GLU A 266 13.63 16.63 19.32
C GLU A 266 13.04 15.21 19.53
N PRO A 267 12.90 14.42 18.45
CA PRO A 267 12.29 13.09 18.52
C PRO A 267 12.92 12.14 19.56
N HIS A 268 14.22 12.31 19.85
CA HIS A 268 14.93 11.57 20.88
C HIS A 268 14.38 11.74 22.31
N ILE A 269 13.75 12.87 22.62
CA ILE A 269 13.09 13.09 23.93
C ILE A 269 11.77 12.32 23.97
N LEU A 270 10.98 12.42 22.89
CA LEU A 270 9.74 11.65 22.78
C LEU A 270 10.02 10.14 22.81
N PHE A 271 11.15 9.70 22.24
CA PHE A 271 11.64 8.33 22.38
C PHE A 271 11.80 7.95 23.85
N ASP A 272 12.46 8.79 24.67
CA ASP A 272 12.67 8.49 26.09
C ASP A 272 11.35 8.45 26.87
N ILE A 273 10.39 9.29 26.53
CA ILE A 273 9.02 9.25 27.08
C ILE A 273 8.37 7.92 26.73
N CYS A 274 8.30 7.56 25.45
CA CYS A 274 7.73 6.28 25.01
C CYS A 274 8.45 5.08 25.64
N HIS A 275 9.77 5.17 25.81
CA HIS A 275 10.58 4.13 26.44
C HIS A 275 10.21 3.94 27.91
N SER A 276 10.03 5.03 28.66
CA SER A 276 9.57 4.97 30.06
C SER A 276 8.14 4.40 30.20
N LEU A 277 7.32 4.59 29.18
CA LEU A 277 5.94 4.13 29.12
C LEU A 277 5.81 2.65 28.69
N ALA A 278 6.85 2.07 28.10
CA ALA A 278 6.89 0.69 27.59
C ALA A 278 7.29 -0.33 28.67
N THR A 279 6.59 -0.29 29.81
CA THR A 279 6.92 -1.03 31.04
C THR A 279 6.73 -2.53 30.95
N ASP A 280 5.78 -3.00 30.16
CA ASP A 280 5.40 -4.41 30.00
C ASP A 280 5.21 -4.78 28.52
N ASN A 281 5.03 -6.07 28.22
CA ASN A 281 4.90 -6.54 26.84
C ASN A 281 3.70 -5.93 26.09
N ARG A 282 2.57 -5.69 26.77
CA ARG A 282 1.38 -5.09 26.14
C ARG A 282 1.70 -3.65 25.71
N ARG A 283 2.34 -2.88 26.59
CA ARG A 283 2.79 -1.51 26.27
C ARG A 283 3.86 -1.50 25.18
N ARG A 284 4.83 -2.42 25.23
CA ARG A 284 5.89 -2.54 24.21
C ARG A 284 5.32 -2.75 22.82
N ILE A 285 4.29 -3.59 22.67
CA ILE A 285 3.62 -3.83 21.39
C ILE A 285 3.15 -2.51 20.75
N HIS A 286 2.65 -1.55 21.54
CA HIS A 286 2.17 -0.28 21.01
C HIS A 286 3.26 0.78 20.79
N PHE A 287 4.31 0.81 21.62
CA PHE A 287 5.32 1.88 21.54
C PHE A 287 6.58 1.53 20.77
N TRP A 288 6.93 0.25 20.59
CA TRP A 288 8.14 -0.13 19.87
C TRP A 288 8.18 0.35 18.41
N PRO A 289 7.08 0.28 17.63
CA PRO A 289 7.09 0.84 16.28
C PRO A 289 7.37 2.35 16.30
N LEU A 290 6.71 3.10 17.17
CA LEU A 290 6.96 4.54 17.30
C LEU A 290 8.39 4.83 17.77
N GLN A 291 8.92 4.10 18.76
CA GLN A 291 10.31 4.23 19.21
C GLN A 291 11.31 3.99 18.07
N THR A 292 11.04 2.99 17.23
CA THR A 292 11.85 2.70 16.04
C THR A 292 11.86 3.89 15.08
N MET A 293 10.69 4.42 14.74
CA MET A 293 10.60 5.59 13.84
C MET A 293 11.23 6.84 14.44
N LEU A 294 11.02 7.13 15.72
CA LEU A 294 11.66 8.28 16.39
C LEU A 294 13.18 8.17 16.41
N LEU A 295 13.73 6.96 16.52
CA LEU A 295 15.16 6.72 16.43
C LEU A 295 15.68 6.88 15.00
N ILE A 296 14.91 6.45 13.99
CA ILE A 296 15.21 6.67 12.56
C ILE A 296 15.28 8.16 12.22
N LEU A 297 14.47 9.00 12.88
CA LEU A 297 14.52 10.47 12.77
C LEU A 297 15.74 11.12 13.47
N CYS A 298 16.59 10.32 14.13
CA CYS A 298 17.84 10.74 14.77
C CYS A 298 19.06 9.98 14.20
N PRO A 299 19.44 10.17 12.92
CA PRO A 299 20.57 9.50 12.27
C PRO A 299 21.87 9.41 13.11
N ASP A 300 22.32 10.50 13.73
CA ASP A 300 23.52 10.53 14.56
C ASP A 300 23.40 9.67 15.83
N ILE A 301 22.25 9.71 16.50
CA ILE A 301 22.00 8.89 17.69
C ILE A 301 21.89 7.42 17.28
N LEU A 302 21.21 7.12 16.18
CA LEU A 302 21.06 5.76 15.67
C LEU A 302 22.42 5.18 15.29
N LEU A 303 23.29 5.95 14.62
CA LEU A 303 24.65 5.54 14.29
C LEU A 303 25.47 5.24 15.54
N ASN A 304 25.48 6.15 16.50
CA ASN A 304 26.16 5.95 17.77
C ASN A 304 25.61 4.74 18.55
N ALA A 305 24.30 4.47 18.48
CA ALA A 305 23.67 3.33 19.14
C ALA A 305 24.01 1.99 18.44
N ALA A 306 24.07 1.99 17.12
CA ALA A 306 24.38 0.80 16.31
C ALA A 306 25.85 0.41 16.37
N MET A 307 26.76 1.39 16.47
CA MET A 307 28.21 1.15 16.55
C MET A 307 28.70 0.85 17.98
N ASN A 308 27.83 0.90 18.99
CA ASN A 308 28.24 0.75 20.39
C ASN A 308 28.46 -0.72 20.77
N ASP A 309 29.70 -1.19 20.61
CA ASP A 309 30.12 -2.54 21.00
C ASP A 309 30.24 -2.75 22.52
N ASN A 310 30.22 -1.68 23.32
CA ASN A 310 30.46 -1.77 24.76
C ASN A 310 29.19 -2.17 25.54
N ARG A 311 28.98 -3.48 25.63
CA ARG A 311 27.82 -4.11 26.31
C ARG A 311 27.63 -3.72 27.78
N ASN A 312 28.68 -3.23 28.45
CA ASN A 312 28.63 -2.91 29.88
C ASN A 312 28.09 -1.50 30.20
N ASN A 313 28.01 -0.60 29.21
CA ASN A 313 27.49 0.76 29.41
C ASN A 313 26.71 1.26 28.18
N MET A 314 25.69 0.50 27.79
CA MET A 314 24.85 0.82 26.64
C MET A 314 23.90 1.96 26.95
N SER A 315 23.79 2.93 26.03
CA SER A 315 22.74 3.96 26.09
C SER A 315 21.35 3.33 26.01
N LYS A 316 20.29 4.00 26.49
CA LYS A 316 18.90 3.50 26.38
C LYS A 316 18.52 3.12 24.94
N LYS A 317 19.04 3.86 23.95
CA LYS A 317 18.78 3.64 22.52
C LYS A 317 19.49 2.37 22.02
N ALA A 318 20.74 2.15 22.43
CA ALA A 318 21.45 0.91 22.13
C ALA A 318 20.80 -0.30 22.84
N GLN A 319 20.37 -0.15 24.10
CA GLN A 319 19.64 -1.19 24.82
C GLN A 319 18.33 -1.56 24.13
N PHE A 320 17.62 -0.59 23.57
CA PHE A 320 16.42 -0.82 22.79
C PHE A 320 16.70 -1.64 21.52
N LEU A 321 17.72 -1.28 20.73
CA LEU A 321 18.11 -2.05 19.54
C LEU A 321 18.50 -3.50 19.88
N GLU A 322 19.24 -3.70 20.97
CA GLU A 322 19.60 -5.04 21.45
C GLU A 322 18.37 -5.82 21.94
N ALA A 323 17.41 -5.16 22.58
CA ALA A 323 16.15 -5.76 23.01
C ALA A 323 15.29 -6.18 21.81
N LEU A 324 15.22 -5.38 20.75
CA LEU A 324 14.58 -5.76 19.48
C LEU A 324 15.24 -7.01 18.90
N LYS A 325 16.57 -7.03 18.78
CA LYS A 325 17.32 -8.14 18.18
C LYS A 325 17.08 -9.44 18.92
N LYS A 326 17.12 -9.41 20.26
CA LYS A 326 16.82 -10.57 21.11
C LYS A 326 15.37 -11.02 20.98
N SER A 327 14.44 -10.09 20.76
CA SER A 327 13.01 -10.39 20.71
C SER A 327 12.58 -11.10 19.44
N LEU A 328 13.35 -11.02 18.35
CA LEU A 328 13.13 -11.86 17.15
C LEU A 328 13.13 -13.37 17.46
N ARG A 329 13.80 -13.80 18.55
CA ARG A 329 13.83 -15.19 19.00
C ARG A 329 12.83 -15.48 20.13
N ASN A 330 12.16 -14.46 20.67
CA ASN A 330 11.21 -14.55 21.78
C ASN A 330 9.76 -14.47 21.28
N LYS A 331 9.00 -15.57 21.44
CA LYS A 331 7.61 -15.69 20.96
C LYS A 331 6.67 -14.53 21.35
N SER A 332 6.86 -13.90 22.52
CA SER A 332 5.90 -12.90 23.03
C SER A 332 6.00 -11.51 22.38
N LEU A 333 7.16 -11.17 21.80
CA LEU A 333 7.42 -9.87 21.17
C LEU A 333 8.00 -10.03 19.75
N MET A 334 8.01 -11.25 19.24
CA MET A 334 8.59 -11.61 17.94
C MET A 334 7.93 -10.84 16.80
N GLU A 335 6.60 -10.80 16.77
CA GLU A 335 5.83 -10.09 15.74
C GLU A 335 6.14 -8.59 15.78
N ILE A 336 6.00 -7.95 16.95
CA ILE A 336 6.29 -6.52 17.01
C ILE A 336 7.75 -6.16 16.72
N ALA A 337 8.71 -7.01 17.12
CA ALA A 337 10.11 -6.84 16.77
C ALA A 337 10.34 -7.00 15.26
N GLY A 338 9.66 -7.97 14.63
CA GLY A 338 9.63 -8.15 13.18
C GLY A 338 9.17 -6.88 12.47
N LEU A 339 8.02 -6.32 12.86
CA LEU A 339 7.49 -5.07 12.31
C LEU A 339 8.51 -3.91 12.43
N CYS A 340 9.14 -3.74 13.60
CA CYS A 340 10.16 -2.70 13.80
C CYS A 340 11.37 -2.89 12.87
N TYR A 341 11.82 -4.12 12.64
CA TYR A 341 12.93 -4.33 11.70
C TYR A 341 12.50 -4.22 10.24
N VAL A 342 11.24 -4.49 9.90
CA VAL A 342 10.70 -4.14 8.57
C VAL A 342 10.74 -2.63 8.36
N ASP A 343 10.42 -1.83 9.39
CA ASP A 343 10.56 -0.37 9.33
C ASP A 343 12.01 0.06 9.05
N VAL A 344 12.98 -0.55 9.74
CA VAL A 344 14.42 -0.31 9.50
C VAL A 344 14.82 -0.68 8.08
N CYS A 345 14.38 -1.84 7.57
CA CYS A 345 14.63 -2.27 6.19
C CYS A 345 14.03 -1.27 5.18
N LYS A 346 12.76 -0.86 5.36
CA LYS A 346 12.11 0.15 4.52
C LYS A 346 12.91 1.44 4.51
N ALA A 347 13.29 1.96 5.68
CA ALA A 347 14.04 3.21 5.82
C ALA A 347 15.40 3.12 5.11
N SER A 348 16.06 1.97 5.19
CA SER A 348 17.34 1.71 4.51
C SER A 348 17.24 1.82 2.98
N THR A 349 16.05 1.65 2.38
CA THR A 349 15.84 1.84 0.93
C THR A 349 15.90 3.31 0.48
N TYR A 350 15.79 4.26 1.41
CA TYR A 350 15.91 5.70 1.12
C TYR A 350 17.35 6.23 1.29
N VAL A 351 18.27 5.36 1.67
CA VAL A 351 19.68 5.70 1.84
C VAL A 351 20.45 5.14 0.65
N SER A 352 21.40 5.87 0.07
CA SER A 352 22.21 5.35 -1.05
C SER A 352 23.22 4.28 -0.60
N LYS A 353 23.80 3.51 -1.53
CA LYS A 353 24.83 2.50 -1.20
C LYS A 353 26.14 3.10 -0.69
N ASN A 354 26.40 4.37 -0.99
CA ASN A 354 27.64 5.05 -0.63
C ASN A 354 27.52 5.83 0.70
N ASP A 355 26.35 5.79 1.32
CA ASP A 355 26.08 6.50 2.56
C ASP A 355 26.64 5.73 3.77
N THR A 356 27.06 6.46 4.80
CA THR A 356 27.60 5.93 6.08
C THR A 356 26.51 5.77 7.15
N SER A 357 25.24 5.86 6.75
CA SER A 357 24.10 5.73 7.65
C SER A 357 24.07 4.40 8.39
N ALA A 358 23.72 4.46 9.68
CA ALA A 358 23.48 3.33 10.56
C ALA A 358 22.53 2.28 9.98
N LEU A 359 21.53 2.72 9.20
CA LEU A 359 20.54 1.86 8.56
C LEU A 359 21.17 0.83 7.61
N ARG A 360 22.35 1.12 7.05
CA ARG A 360 23.11 0.20 6.20
C ARG A 360 23.83 -0.88 7.00
N HIS A 361 24.21 -0.58 8.24
CA HIS A 361 24.92 -1.52 9.12
C HIS A 361 23.97 -2.47 9.84
N ILE A 362 22.77 -2.01 10.22
CA ILE A 362 21.82 -2.83 10.98
C ILE A 362 21.21 -3.95 10.12
N VAL A 363 20.82 -3.66 8.87
CA VAL A 363 20.05 -4.61 8.05
C VAL A 363 20.75 -5.96 7.84
N PRO A 364 22.05 -6.04 7.46
CA PRO A 364 22.73 -7.32 7.24
C PRO A 364 22.74 -8.23 8.48
N GLU A 365 22.70 -7.66 9.69
CA GLU A 365 22.72 -8.43 10.93
C GLU A 365 21.39 -9.09 11.29
N ILE A 366 20.29 -8.65 10.68
CA ILE A 366 18.92 -9.10 11.01
C ILE A 366 18.19 -9.69 9.82
N GLU A 367 18.77 -9.59 8.61
CA GLU A 367 18.14 -10.01 7.36
C GLU A 367 17.75 -11.49 7.36
N ASN A 368 18.63 -12.37 7.87
CA ASN A 368 18.36 -13.80 7.90
C ASN A 368 17.26 -14.14 8.92
N GLU A 369 17.33 -13.60 10.13
CA GLU A 369 16.28 -13.76 11.14
C GLU A 369 14.91 -13.26 10.65
N LEU A 370 14.88 -12.12 9.94
CA LEU A 370 13.64 -11.61 9.35
C LEU A 370 13.09 -12.54 8.26
N LYS A 371 13.95 -13.12 7.43
CA LYS A 371 13.52 -14.06 6.38
C LYS A 371 12.91 -15.32 6.99
N GLU A 372 13.58 -15.89 7.99
CA GLU A 372 13.06 -17.06 8.72
C GLU A 372 11.73 -16.75 9.41
N LEU A 373 11.57 -15.54 9.95
CA LEU A 373 10.34 -15.10 10.61
C LEU A 373 9.17 -14.91 9.63
N LEU A 374 9.40 -14.17 8.54
CA LEU A 374 8.32 -13.67 7.67
C LEU A 374 8.01 -14.61 6.51
N PHE A 375 8.99 -15.33 5.98
CA PHE A 375 8.85 -16.06 4.73
C PHE A 375 8.90 -17.57 4.88
N THR A 376 8.69 -18.11 6.09
CA THR A 376 8.57 -19.56 6.33
C THR A 376 7.11 -20.03 6.14
N PRO A 377 6.76 -20.76 5.06
CA PRO A 377 5.36 -21.12 4.78
C PRO A 377 4.73 -22.06 5.83
N SER A 378 5.56 -22.84 6.54
CA SER A 378 5.11 -23.74 7.62
C SER A 378 4.73 -23.03 8.91
N LYS A 379 5.11 -21.75 9.05
CA LYS A 379 4.86 -20.91 10.23
C LYS A 379 4.50 -19.49 9.75
N PRO A 380 3.26 -19.28 9.28
CA PRO A 380 2.86 -17.99 8.75
C PRO A 380 2.95 -16.90 9.82
N TYR A 381 3.44 -15.74 9.41
CA TYR A 381 3.52 -14.55 10.24
C TYR A 381 2.12 -13.93 10.36
N LEU A 382 1.64 -13.76 11.59
CA LEU A 382 0.25 -13.39 11.87
C LEU A 382 0.13 -11.94 12.36
N ASP A 383 -1.00 -11.32 12.07
CA ASP A 383 -1.46 -10.07 12.67
C ASP A 383 -2.18 -10.31 14.01
N LEU A 384 -2.63 -9.23 14.64
CA LEU A 384 -3.37 -9.27 15.91
C LEU A 384 -4.68 -10.06 15.83
N ASP A 385 -5.27 -10.20 14.64
CA ASP A 385 -6.50 -10.95 14.39
C ASP A 385 -6.24 -12.45 14.10
N GLY A 386 -4.97 -12.85 14.10
CA GLY A 386 -4.53 -14.21 13.78
C GLY A 386 -4.64 -14.55 12.30
N THR A 387 -4.73 -13.56 11.42
CA THR A 387 -4.64 -13.71 9.97
C THR A 387 -3.22 -13.43 9.48
N THR A 388 -2.85 -13.92 8.29
CA THR A 388 -1.50 -13.69 7.77
C THR A 388 -1.29 -12.20 7.46
N ASP A 389 -0.28 -11.58 8.05
CA ASP A 389 0.03 -10.16 7.84
C ASP A 389 0.74 -9.93 6.50
N LYS A 390 -0.05 -9.96 5.43
CA LYS A 390 0.38 -9.75 4.05
C LYS A 390 1.02 -8.37 3.84
N ALA A 391 0.59 -7.36 4.60
CA ALA A 391 1.05 -5.99 4.44
C ALA A 391 2.51 -5.85 4.89
N THR A 392 2.82 -6.32 6.10
CA THR A 392 4.20 -6.31 6.63
C THR A 392 5.12 -7.20 5.80
N MET A 393 4.64 -8.39 5.42
CA MET A 393 5.42 -9.31 4.57
C MET A 393 5.75 -8.69 3.20
N SER A 394 4.79 -8.02 2.54
CA SER A 394 5.00 -7.38 1.24
C SER A 394 5.92 -6.16 1.34
N ALA A 395 5.77 -5.35 2.38
CA ALA A 395 6.67 -4.23 2.65
C ALA A 395 8.11 -4.72 2.87
N CYS A 396 8.29 -5.82 3.59
CA CYS A 396 9.60 -6.43 3.80
C CYS A 396 10.20 -6.98 2.50
N LEU A 397 9.44 -7.76 1.73
CA LEU A 397 9.94 -8.33 0.46
C LEU A 397 10.33 -7.23 -0.53
N THR A 398 9.52 -6.17 -0.62
CA THR A 398 9.83 -4.97 -1.42
C THR A 398 11.13 -4.31 -0.95
N ALA A 399 11.30 -4.12 0.36
CA ALA A 399 12.52 -3.54 0.92
C ALA A 399 13.76 -4.42 0.67
N LEU A 400 13.66 -5.72 0.92
CA LEU A 400 14.75 -6.67 0.68
C LEU A 400 15.14 -6.73 -0.80
N TYR A 401 14.18 -6.66 -1.72
CA TYR A 401 14.48 -6.59 -3.15
C TYR A 401 15.24 -5.30 -3.49
N ARG A 402 14.80 -4.14 -2.97
CA ARG A 402 15.50 -2.87 -3.19
C ARG A 402 16.93 -2.86 -2.64
N LEU A 403 17.16 -3.53 -1.52
CA LEU A 403 18.47 -3.62 -0.87
C LEU A 403 19.39 -4.65 -1.55
N ASN A 404 18.88 -5.83 -1.90
CA ASN A 404 19.64 -6.93 -2.51
C ASN A 404 18.80 -7.77 -3.49
N PRO A 405 18.61 -7.32 -4.75
CA PRO A 405 17.80 -8.03 -5.75
C PRO A 405 18.24 -9.46 -5.99
N ARG A 406 19.56 -9.70 -6.07
CA ARG A 406 20.12 -11.01 -6.38
C ARG A 406 19.71 -12.05 -5.35
N GLN A 407 19.78 -11.70 -4.07
CA GLN A 407 19.42 -12.63 -3.01
C GLN A 407 17.91 -12.94 -3.04
N VAL A 408 17.05 -11.95 -3.23
CA VAL A 408 15.60 -12.16 -3.34
C VAL A 408 15.27 -13.05 -4.54
N ILE A 409 15.89 -12.80 -5.70
CA ILE A 409 15.69 -13.59 -6.93
C ILE A 409 16.06 -15.06 -6.73
N HIS A 410 17.20 -15.33 -6.08
CA HIS A 410 17.69 -16.70 -5.94
C HIS A 410 17.15 -17.46 -4.72
N SER A 411 16.68 -16.77 -3.68
CA SER A 411 16.18 -17.43 -2.46
C SER A 411 14.67 -17.31 -2.27
N LEU A 412 14.13 -16.09 -2.26
CA LEU A 412 12.74 -15.84 -1.85
C LEU A 412 11.73 -16.05 -2.97
N ILE A 413 12.03 -15.66 -4.21
CA ILE A 413 11.09 -15.87 -5.33
C ILE A 413 10.73 -17.36 -5.46
N PRO A 414 11.69 -18.31 -5.54
CA PRO A 414 11.37 -19.73 -5.66
C PRO A 414 10.58 -20.29 -4.47
N GLU A 415 10.87 -19.84 -3.25
CA GLU A 415 10.18 -20.28 -2.03
C GLU A 415 8.72 -19.83 -2.02
N LEU A 416 8.48 -18.55 -2.30
CA LEU A 416 7.15 -17.93 -2.30
C LEU A 416 6.29 -18.38 -3.48
N SER A 417 6.89 -18.74 -4.61
CA SER A 417 6.18 -19.23 -5.79
C SER A 417 5.99 -20.75 -5.81
N SER A 418 6.49 -21.47 -4.81
CA SER A 418 6.42 -22.94 -4.79
C SER A 418 4.98 -23.46 -4.71
N ASP A 419 4.76 -24.68 -5.19
CA ASP A 419 3.42 -25.32 -5.18
C ASP A 419 2.89 -25.58 -3.77
N ARG A 420 3.80 -25.61 -2.78
CA ARG A 420 3.48 -25.78 -1.36
C ARG A 420 3.18 -24.46 -0.66
N ALA A 421 3.49 -23.32 -1.29
CA ALA A 421 3.28 -22.01 -0.70
C ALA A 421 1.77 -21.71 -0.60
N PRO A 422 1.27 -21.29 0.58
CA PRO A 422 -0.11 -20.82 0.72
C PRO A 422 -0.40 -19.62 -0.19
N ILE A 423 -1.68 -19.43 -0.52
CA ILE A 423 -2.09 -18.34 -1.42
C ILE A 423 -1.69 -16.94 -0.91
N ALA A 424 -1.66 -16.74 0.41
CA ALA A 424 -1.19 -15.50 1.02
C ALA A 424 0.28 -15.18 0.66
N PHE A 425 1.15 -16.18 0.54
CA PHE A 425 2.56 -16.00 0.18
C PHE A 425 2.72 -15.68 -1.31
N LYS A 426 1.95 -16.36 -2.16
CA LYS A 426 1.85 -16.05 -3.59
C LYS A 426 1.34 -14.61 -3.82
N LEU A 427 0.37 -14.19 -3.01
CA LEU A 427 -0.17 -12.83 -3.01
C LEU A 427 0.85 -11.79 -2.55
N VAL A 428 1.61 -12.07 -1.48
CA VAL A 428 2.72 -11.21 -1.02
C VAL A 428 3.76 -11.01 -2.13
N LEU A 429 4.10 -12.07 -2.86
CA LEU A 429 5.02 -12.00 -4.00
C LEU A 429 4.46 -11.07 -5.09
N ALA A 430 3.22 -11.29 -5.53
CA ALA A 430 2.57 -10.47 -6.55
C ALA A 430 2.41 -8.99 -6.12
N GLN A 431 1.99 -8.73 -4.88
CA GLN A 431 1.83 -7.38 -4.33
C GLN A 431 3.15 -6.61 -4.28
N SER A 432 4.22 -7.26 -3.85
CA SER A 432 5.54 -6.63 -3.74
C SER A 432 6.09 -6.22 -5.11
N PHE A 433 6.02 -7.13 -6.09
CA PHE A 433 6.52 -6.84 -7.43
C PHE A 433 5.60 -5.91 -8.24
N TYR A 434 4.29 -5.93 -8.00
CA TYR A 434 3.41 -4.88 -8.50
C TYR A 434 3.78 -3.50 -7.95
N THR A 435 4.09 -3.40 -6.65
CA THR A 435 4.51 -2.14 -6.02
C THR A 435 5.80 -1.61 -6.65
N ILE A 436 6.77 -2.49 -6.92
CA ILE A 436 8.03 -2.12 -7.60
C ILE A 436 7.79 -1.72 -9.06
N ALA A 437 6.87 -2.39 -9.76
CA ALA A 437 6.58 -2.14 -11.16
C ALA A 437 5.77 -0.85 -11.40
N SER A 438 4.90 -0.48 -10.46
CA SER A 438 4.02 0.70 -10.55
C SER A 438 4.64 1.99 -10.00
N GLU A 439 5.90 1.96 -9.58
CA GLU A 439 6.59 3.10 -8.98
C GLU A 439 7.11 4.07 -10.06
N ASP A 440 6.47 5.24 -10.20
CA ASP A 440 6.84 6.28 -11.17
C ASP A 440 8.08 7.09 -10.75
N ASP A 441 8.09 7.63 -9.52
CA ASP A 441 9.16 8.50 -8.99
C ASP A 441 10.18 7.74 -8.12
N ARG A 442 10.74 6.66 -8.68
CA ARG A 442 11.69 5.79 -7.98
C ARG A 442 13.03 6.49 -7.72
N LEU A 443 13.57 6.31 -6.51
CA LEU A 443 14.92 6.77 -6.16
C LEU A 443 15.98 6.17 -7.10
N PRO A 444 17.02 6.92 -7.52
CA PRO A 444 17.96 6.48 -8.57
C PRO A 444 18.70 5.16 -8.27
N TRP A 445 18.91 4.84 -6.99
CA TRP A 445 19.60 3.61 -6.58
C TRP A 445 18.64 2.42 -6.36
N ASN A 446 17.33 2.64 -6.32
CA ASN A 446 16.37 1.57 -6.16
C ASN A 446 16.19 0.83 -7.49
N PRO A 447 16.32 -0.50 -7.52
CA PRO A 447 16.22 -1.31 -8.73
C PRO A 447 14.79 -1.30 -9.28
N SER A 448 14.66 -1.36 -10.61
CA SER A 448 13.37 -1.65 -11.26
C SER A 448 13.04 -3.15 -11.16
N ILE A 449 11.87 -3.56 -11.64
CA ILE A 449 11.49 -4.98 -11.73
C ILE A 449 12.36 -5.78 -12.72
N GLN A 450 13.00 -5.11 -13.69
CA GLN A 450 13.69 -5.75 -14.83
C GLN A 450 14.66 -6.88 -14.46
N PRO A 451 15.51 -6.77 -13.40
CA PRO A 451 16.39 -7.87 -13.00
C PRO A 451 15.67 -9.15 -12.57
N ALA A 452 14.40 -9.06 -12.16
CA ALA A 452 13.61 -10.20 -11.70
C ALA A 452 12.68 -10.79 -12.78
N THR A 453 12.56 -10.16 -13.96
CA THR A 453 11.57 -10.54 -14.99
C THR A 453 11.67 -12.01 -15.39
N SER A 454 12.88 -12.54 -15.62
CA SER A 454 13.06 -13.96 -15.99
C SER A 454 12.63 -14.91 -14.88
N ALA A 455 13.02 -14.61 -13.64
CA ALA A 455 12.68 -15.40 -12.46
C ALA A 455 11.18 -15.33 -12.11
N LEU A 456 10.46 -14.30 -12.55
CA LEU A 456 9.03 -14.10 -12.26
C LEU A 456 8.10 -14.63 -13.34
N GLY A 457 8.48 -14.57 -14.63
CA GLY A 457 7.59 -14.85 -15.75
C GLY A 457 6.84 -16.18 -15.65
N ALA A 458 7.57 -17.30 -15.58
CA ALA A 458 6.96 -18.63 -15.46
C ALA A 458 6.17 -18.83 -14.16
N PRO A 459 6.69 -18.45 -12.97
CA PRO A 459 5.90 -18.47 -11.73
C PRO A 459 4.58 -17.70 -11.79
N LEU A 460 4.57 -16.49 -12.34
CA LEU A 460 3.35 -15.67 -12.45
C LEU A 460 2.32 -16.30 -13.39
N ARG A 461 2.74 -16.84 -14.54
CA ARG A 461 1.85 -17.59 -15.44
C ARG A 461 1.25 -18.80 -14.75
N LYS A 462 2.06 -19.58 -14.04
CA LYS A 462 1.60 -20.77 -13.31
C LYS A 462 0.57 -20.40 -12.24
N MET A 463 0.88 -19.39 -11.41
CA MET A 463 -0.04 -18.90 -10.39
C MET A 463 -1.35 -18.38 -11.00
N PHE A 464 -1.29 -17.69 -12.14
CA PHE A 464 -2.48 -17.25 -12.85
C PHE A 464 -3.34 -18.46 -13.29
N ALA A 465 -2.74 -19.41 -14.00
CA ALA A 465 -3.45 -20.59 -14.51
C ALA A 465 -4.12 -21.42 -13.39
N GLU A 466 -3.44 -21.61 -12.27
CA GLU A 466 -3.96 -22.34 -11.10
C GLU A 466 -5.16 -21.64 -10.44
N ASN A 467 -5.23 -20.31 -10.53
CA ASN A 467 -6.21 -19.52 -9.78
C ASN A 467 -7.37 -19.00 -10.63
N VAL A 468 -7.27 -18.97 -11.95
CA VAL A 468 -8.40 -18.50 -12.78
C VAL A 468 -9.56 -19.50 -12.84
N VAL A 469 -9.29 -20.79 -12.65
CA VAL A 469 -10.35 -21.81 -12.57
C VAL A 469 -11.05 -21.71 -11.20
N ARG A 470 -12.34 -21.39 -11.18
CA ARG A 470 -13.16 -21.36 -9.96
C ARG A 470 -13.91 -22.68 -9.79
N GLU A 471 -13.74 -23.33 -8.65
CA GLU A 471 -14.84 -24.09 -8.04
C GLU A 471 -15.83 -23.06 -7.47
N GLY A 472 -17.14 -23.26 -7.66
CA GLY A 472 -18.14 -22.33 -7.15
C GLY A 472 -18.06 -22.25 -5.62
N VAL A 473 -17.97 -21.03 -5.06
CA VAL A 473 -17.99 -20.84 -3.60
C VAL A 473 -19.24 -21.48 -2.96
N THR A 474 -20.35 -21.43 -3.68
CA THR A 474 -21.61 -22.13 -3.39
C THR A 474 -21.44 -23.64 -3.37
N GLU A 475 -20.69 -24.25 -4.29
CA GLU A 475 -20.40 -25.69 -4.28
C GLU A 475 -19.48 -26.07 -3.10
N ILE A 476 -18.48 -25.26 -2.79
CA ILE A 476 -17.56 -25.50 -1.66
C ILE A 476 -18.30 -25.42 -0.33
N MET A 477 -19.16 -24.41 -0.15
CA MET A 477 -19.98 -24.26 1.06
C MET A 477 -21.11 -25.29 1.14
N ALA A 478 -21.74 -25.64 0.00
CA ALA A 478 -22.76 -26.69 -0.06
C ALA A 478 -22.20 -28.09 0.23
N ARG A 479 -20.91 -28.35 -0.04
CA ARG A 479 -20.24 -29.59 0.38
C ARG A 479 -19.90 -29.61 1.88
N LYS A 480 -19.91 -28.46 2.59
CA LYS A 480 -19.49 -28.32 4.00
C LYS A 480 -20.60 -27.73 4.89
N ILE A 481 -21.77 -28.36 4.87
CA ILE A 481 -23.00 -27.94 5.59
C ILE A 481 -22.81 -27.83 7.12
N HIS A 482 -21.73 -28.36 7.71
CA HIS A 482 -21.43 -28.31 9.15
C HIS A 482 -20.13 -27.58 9.51
N ALA A 483 -19.61 -26.69 8.66
CA ALA A 483 -18.40 -25.93 8.98
C ALA A 483 -18.61 -24.88 10.10
N ASP A 484 -17.75 -24.89 11.11
CA ASP A 484 -17.69 -23.86 12.17
C ASP A 484 -17.41 -22.45 11.60
N ARG A 485 -17.80 -21.42 12.37
CA ARG A 485 -17.62 -20.00 12.00
C ARG A 485 -16.18 -19.65 11.60
N ARG A 486 -15.17 -20.26 12.25
CA ARG A 486 -13.74 -20.05 11.97
C ARG A 486 -13.34 -20.63 10.60
N LEU A 487 -13.80 -21.82 10.27
CA LEU A 487 -13.52 -22.45 8.97
C LEU A 487 -14.23 -21.68 7.84
N LYS A 488 -15.44 -21.18 8.08
CA LYS A 488 -16.14 -20.30 7.13
C LYS A 488 -15.36 -19.00 6.86
N LYS A 489 -14.82 -18.35 7.91
CA LYS A 489 -13.96 -17.16 7.78
C LYS A 489 -12.72 -17.47 6.93
N GLN A 490 -12.01 -18.55 7.24
CA GLN A 490 -10.82 -18.97 6.47
C GLN A 490 -11.10 -19.26 5.00
N ILE A 491 -12.24 -19.89 4.68
CA ILE A 491 -12.65 -20.12 3.28
C ILE A 491 -12.90 -18.78 2.57
N LEU A 492 -13.61 -17.86 3.22
CA LEU A 492 -13.90 -16.55 2.64
C LEU A 492 -12.62 -15.72 2.42
N ASP A 493 -11.71 -15.72 3.40
CA ASP A 493 -10.42 -15.04 3.30
C ASP A 493 -9.59 -15.61 2.16
N ASN A 494 -9.57 -16.94 1.98
CA ASN A 494 -8.87 -17.57 0.85
C ASN A 494 -9.49 -17.19 -0.51
N VAL A 495 -10.82 -17.10 -0.60
CA VAL A 495 -11.50 -16.63 -1.82
C VAL A 495 -11.13 -15.17 -2.13
N LYS A 496 -11.06 -14.31 -1.11
CA LYS A 496 -10.62 -12.92 -1.27
C LYS A 496 -9.16 -12.84 -1.71
N ASP A 497 -8.27 -13.58 -1.06
CA ASP A 497 -6.85 -13.66 -1.41
C ASP A 497 -6.65 -14.12 -2.86
N LYS A 498 -7.46 -15.08 -3.31
CA LYS A 498 -7.47 -15.56 -4.69
C LYS A 498 -7.88 -14.48 -5.68
N GLN A 499 -8.95 -13.75 -5.36
CA GLN A 499 -9.42 -12.64 -6.18
C GLN A 499 -8.38 -11.51 -6.25
N GLU A 500 -7.80 -11.13 -5.10
CA GLU A 500 -6.72 -10.14 -5.02
C GLU A 500 -5.50 -10.60 -5.83
N LEU A 501 -5.09 -11.87 -5.72
CA LEU A 501 -3.97 -12.43 -6.46
C LEU A 501 -4.17 -12.29 -7.97
N ILE A 502 -5.34 -12.68 -8.47
CA ILE A 502 -5.66 -12.54 -9.91
C ILE A 502 -5.58 -11.07 -10.33
N ILE A 503 -6.13 -10.15 -9.54
CA ILE A 503 -6.08 -8.70 -9.84
C ILE A 503 -4.63 -8.20 -9.91
N TYR A 504 -3.78 -8.55 -8.94
CA TYR A 504 -2.38 -8.12 -8.95
C TYR A 504 -1.60 -8.72 -10.12
N LEU A 505 -1.83 -10.00 -10.46
CA LEU A 505 -1.23 -10.63 -11.63
C LEU A 505 -1.62 -9.92 -12.93
N LEU A 506 -2.92 -9.63 -13.12
CA LEU A 506 -3.41 -8.90 -14.28
C LEU A 506 -2.81 -7.49 -14.35
N LYS A 507 -2.76 -6.76 -13.23
CA LYS A 507 -2.15 -5.42 -13.18
C LYS A 507 -0.65 -5.45 -13.48
N MET A 508 0.07 -6.48 -13.06
CA MET A 508 1.48 -6.64 -13.44
C MET A 508 1.65 -6.84 -14.94
N TYR A 509 0.82 -7.69 -15.55
CA TYR A 509 0.80 -7.83 -17.01
C TYR A 509 0.36 -6.56 -17.72
N GLN A 510 -0.45 -5.72 -17.06
CA GLN A 510 -0.87 -4.44 -17.60
C GLN A 510 0.29 -3.42 -17.67
N ILE A 511 1.16 -3.43 -16.66
CA ILE A 511 2.34 -2.55 -16.59
C ILE A 511 3.41 -3.03 -17.56
N ASP A 512 3.68 -4.33 -17.59
CA ASP A 512 4.68 -4.94 -18.48
C ASP A 512 4.13 -6.22 -19.14
N PRO A 513 3.50 -6.11 -20.33
CA PRO A 513 2.98 -7.26 -21.05
C PRO A 513 4.08 -8.27 -21.45
N ALA A 514 5.33 -7.81 -21.54
CA ALA A 514 6.44 -8.70 -21.85
C ALA A 514 6.68 -9.74 -20.75
N LEU A 515 6.36 -9.40 -19.49
CA LEU A 515 6.43 -10.34 -18.36
C LEU A 515 5.48 -11.52 -18.55
N ALA A 516 4.28 -11.27 -19.09
CA ALA A 516 3.28 -12.30 -19.31
C ALA A 516 3.74 -13.35 -20.33
N VAL A 517 4.46 -12.92 -21.37
CA VAL A 517 4.99 -13.77 -22.45
C VAL A 517 6.47 -14.12 -22.29
N ALA A 518 7.11 -13.73 -21.18
CA ALA A 518 8.53 -14.01 -20.93
C ALA A 518 8.74 -15.51 -20.68
N THR A 519 9.37 -16.19 -21.62
CA THR A 519 9.63 -17.63 -21.58
C THR A 519 11.12 -17.92 -21.74
N GLU A 520 11.62 -18.88 -20.96
CA GLU A 520 12.99 -19.38 -21.07
C GLU A 520 13.10 -20.57 -22.04
N ALA A 521 11.97 -21.15 -22.45
CA ALA A 521 11.89 -22.36 -23.26
C ALA A 521 11.17 -22.08 -24.60
N PRO A 522 11.91 -21.86 -25.71
CA PRO A 522 11.34 -21.57 -27.04
C PRO A 522 10.39 -22.65 -27.57
N GLU A 523 10.49 -23.88 -27.07
CA GLU A 523 9.69 -25.03 -27.47
C GLU A 523 8.27 -24.99 -26.88
N THR A 524 8.07 -24.41 -25.69
CA THR A 524 6.79 -24.43 -24.94
C THR A 524 6.02 -23.11 -25.02
N VAL A 525 6.55 -22.12 -25.76
CA VAL A 525 6.03 -20.75 -25.80
C VAL A 525 4.57 -20.71 -26.26
N GLU A 526 4.27 -21.41 -27.36
CA GLU A 526 2.91 -21.43 -27.92
C GLU A 526 1.90 -22.00 -26.91
N ASP A 527 2.23 -23.12 -26.27
CA ASP A 527 1.36 -23.74 -25.26
C ASP A 527 1.17 -22.85 -24.03
N GLU A 528 2.25 -22.22 -23.53
CA GLU A 528 2.18 -21.33 -22.37
C GLU A 528 1.33 -20.09 -22.64
N ILE A 529 1.49 -19.48 -23.81
CA ILE A 529 0.69 -18.32 -24.23
C ILE A 529 -0.76 -18.73 -24.48
N HIS A 530 -0.99 -19.89 -25.07
CA HIS A 530 -2.34 -20.43 -25.24
C HIS A 530 -3.07 -20.58 -23.90
N GLN A 531 -2.40 -21.14 -22.88
CA GLN A 531 -2.97 -21.26 -21.54
C GLN A 531 -3.23 -19.90 -20.89
N LEU A 532 -2.32 -18.94 -21.06
CA LEU A 532 -2.51 -17.57 -20.60
C LEU A 532 -3.76 -16.94 -21.24
N LEU A 533 -3.90 -17.02 -22.57
CA LEU A 533 -5.04 -16.47 -23.30
C LEU A 533 -6.35 -17.14 -22.89
N LYS A 534 -6.35 -18.48 -22.70
CA LYS A 534 -7.50 -19.19 -22.13
C LYS A 534 -7.89 -18.70 -20.74
N GLY A 535 -6.90 -18.47 -19.87
CA GLY A 535 -7.14 -17.88 -18.55
C GLY A 535 -7.77 -16.49 -18.66
N LEU A 536 -7.24 -15.62 -19.51
CA LEU A 536 -7.82 -14.28 -19.73
C LEU A 536 -9.28 -14.36 -20.23
N LEU A 537 -9.58 -15.28 -21.16
CA LEU A 537 -10.95 -15.51 -21.64
C LEU A 537 -11.91 -15.99 -20.54
N LEU A 538 -11.42 -16.76 -19.56
CA LEU A 538 -12.20 -17.12 -18.38
C LEU A 538 -12.45 -15.89 -17.48
N CYS A 539 -11.43 -15.04 -17.29
CA CYS A 539 -11.56 -13.80 -16.52
C CYS A 539 -12.57 -12.81 -17.12
N LEU A 540 -12.77 -12.79 -18.46
CA LEU A 540 -13.82 -11.97 -19.09
C LEU A 540 -15.24 -12.36 -18.63
N ASN A 541 -15.41 -13.57 -18.09
CA ASN A 541 -16.67 -14.05 -17.54
C ASN A 541 -16.74 -13.96 -16.01
N ASP A 542 -15.73 -13.41 -15.34
CA ASP A 542 -15.70 -13.33 -13.89
C ASP A 542 -16.83 -12.44 -13.35
N THR A 543 -17.35 -12.73 -12.16
CA THR A 543 -18.37 -11.91 -11.49
C THR A 543 -17.82 -10.55 -11.05
N HIS A 544 -16.52 -10.48 -10.73
CA HIS A 544 -15.86 -9.27 -10.28
C HIS A 544 -15.50 -8.37 -11.47
N ILE A 545 -16.11 -7.18 -11.51
CA ILE A 545 -15.94 -6.25 -12.63
C ILE A 545 -14.49 -5.86 -12.87
N GLY A 546 -13.72 -5.62 -11.79
CA GLY A 546 -12.31 -5.27 -11.91
C GLY A 546 -11.45 -6.39 -12.52
N ILE A 547 -11.82 -7.67 -12.34
CA ILE A 547 -11.11 -8.77 -13.01
C ILE A 547 -11.45 -8.77 -14.49
N ARG A 548 -12.74 -8.64 -14.84
CA ARG A 548 -13.19 -8.61 -16.23
C ARG A 548 -12.54 -7.49 -17.03
N THR A 549 -12.58 -6.26 -16.51
CA THR A 549 -12.08 -5.08 -17.23
C THR A 549 -10.56 -5.15 -17.38
N THR A 550 -9.83 -5.45 -16.31
CA THR A 550 -8.36 -5.54 -16.36
C THR A 550 -7.91 -6.69 -17.28
N ALA A 551 -8.61 -7.84 -17.28
CA ALA A 551 -8.30 -8.94 -18.20
C ALA A 551 -8.51 -8.55 -19.67
N GLY A 552 -9.57 -7.79 -19.97
CA GLY A 552 -9.78 -7.22 -21.30
C GLY A 552 -8.64 -6.30 -21.72
N GLU A 553 -8.21 -5.38 -20.85
CA GLU A 553 -7.10 -4.47 -21.11
C GLU A 553 -5.77 -5.21 -21.34
N VAL A 554 -5.46 -6.22 -20.52
CA VAL A 554 -4.28 -7.07 -20.71
C VAL A 554 -4.35 -7.81 -22.04
N LEU A 555 -5.51 -8.40 -22.38
CA LEU A 555 -5.69 -9.09 -23.65
C LEU A 555 -5.43 -8.16 -24.84
N LEU A 556 -5.88 -6.91 -24.75
CA LEU A 556 -5.62 -5.90 -25.78
C LEU A 556 -4.13 -5.56 -25.91
N GLN A 557 -3.40 -5.45 -24.79
CA GLN A 557 -1.96 -5.19 -24.82
C GLN A 557 -1.15 -6.38 -25.35
N LEU A 558 -1.57 -7.61 -25.07
CA LEU A 558 -0.95 -8.81 -25.64
C LEU A 558 -1.07 -8.88 -27.16
N PHE A 559 -2.05 -8.19 -27.74
CA PHE A 559 -2.25 -8.05 -29.19
C PHE A 559 -1.50 -6.84 -29.78
N ASP A 560 -0.67 -6.12 -29.01
CA ASP A 560 0.27 -5.14 -29.59
C ASP A 560 1.30 -5.86 -30.47
N SER A 561 1.61 -5.28 -31.64
CA SER A 561 2.50 -5.88 -32.65
C SER A 561 3.83 -6.36 -32.04
N ARG A 562 4.42 -5.56 -31.15
CA ARG A 562 5.70 -5.83 -30.47
C ARG A 562 5.64 -7.00 -29.48
N ILE A 563 4.46 -7.29 -28.95
CA ILE A 563 4.25 -8.40 -28.02
C ILE A 563 3.91 -9.67 -28.80
N ILE A 564 3.16 -9.57 -29.90
CA ILE A 564 2.87 -10.70 -30.79
C ILE A 564 4.15 -11.30 -31.35
N GLU A 565 5.16 -10.49 -31.68
CA GLU A 565 6.48 -10.97 -32.10
C GLU A 565 7.13 -11.95 -31.12
N ARG A 566 6.70 -11.96 -29.85
CA ARG A 566 7.18 -12.88 -28.80
C ARG A 566 6.35 -14.15 -28.68
N TRP A 567 5.29 -14.33 -29.48
CA TRP A 567 4.40 -15.48 -29.39
C TRP A 567 5.00 -16.77 -29.94
N GLY A 568 6.02 -16.67 -30.77
CA GLY A 568 6.70 -17.82 -31.34
C GLY A 568 8.02 -17.42 -31.99
N SER A 569 8.74 -18.41 -32.52
CA SER A 569 9.96 -18.17 -33.29
C SER A 569 9.62 -17.67 -34.70
N GLY A 570 10.52 -16.90 -35.33
CA GLY A 570 10.25 -16.24 -36.62
C GLY A 570 9.77 -17.16 -37.76
N SER A 571 10.09 -18.46 -37.73
CA SER A 571 9.61 -19.43 -38.72
C SER A 571 8.14 -19.85 -38.53
N ASN A 572 7.66 -19.86 -37.28
CA ASN A 572 6.32 -20.33 -36.91
C ASN A 572 5.40 -19.20 -36.47
N LEU A 573 5.93 -17.98 -36.30
CA LEU A 573 5.23 -16.80 -35.77
C LEU A 573 3.86 -16.58 -36.42
N MET A 574 3.78 -16.63 -37.76
CA MET A 574 2.50 -16.44 -38.45
C MET A 574 1.50 -17.56 -38.13
N SER A 575 1.95 -18.81 -38.12
CA SER A 575 1.08 -19.95 -37.78
C SER A 575 0.55 -19.82 -36.35
N THR A 576 1.44 -19.58 -35.39
CA THR A 576 1.09 -19.39 -33.98
C THR A 576 0.16 -18.18 -33.80
N PHE A 577 0.44 -17.07 -34.48
CA PHE A 577 -0.45 -15.90 -34.49
C PHE A 577 -1.85 -16.23 -35.00
N TRP A 578 -1.97 -16.91 -36.15
CA TRP A 578 -3.27 -17.26 -36.72
C TRP A 578 -4.06 -18.18 -35.78
N ASN A 579 -3.42 -19.17 -35.19
CA ASN A 579 -4.05 -20.10 -34.25
C ASN A 579 -4.55 -19.37 -33.00
N LEU A 580 -3.63 -18.74 -32.26
CA LEU A 580 -3.93 -18.11 -30.98
C LEU A 580 -4.91 -16.95 -31.10
N SER A 581 -4.70 -16.07 -32.10
CA SER A 581 -5.59 -14.92 -32.29
C SER A 581 -7.00 -15.33 -32.72
N SER A 582 -7.13 -16.34 -33.61
CA SER A 582 -8.45 -16.81 -34.05
C SER A 582 -9.22 -17.46 -32.91
N ASP A 583 -8.55 -18.25 -32.06
CA ASP A 583 -9.18 -18.89 -30.91
C ASP A 583 -9.76 -17.86 -29.92
N VAL A 584 -9.03 -16.78 -29.65
CA VAL A 584 -9.52 -15.66 -28.82
C VAL A 584 -10.75 -15.01 -29.44
N ILE A 585 -10.68 -14.65 -30.73
CA ILE A 585 -11.77 -13.98 -31.45
C ILE A 585 -13.03 -14.85 -31.47
N ILE A 586 -12.89 -16.15 -31.78
CA ILE A 586 -14.00 -17.10 -31.81
C ILE A 586 -14.62 -17.27 -30.43
N SER A 587 -13.80 -17.35 -29.38
CA SER A 587 -14.28 -17.49 -28.00
C SER A 587 -15.14 -16.30 -27.57
N ILE A 588 -14.67 -15.07 -27.81
CA ILE A 588 -15.43 -13.85 -27.50
C ILE A 588 -16.72 -13.78 -28.34
N ALA A 589 -16.64 -14.10 -29.64
CA ALA A 589 -17.81 -14.11 -30.50
C ALA A 589 -18.88 -15.11 -30.04
N ARG A 590 -18.49 -16.32 -29.60
CA ARG A 590 -19.42 -17.30 -29.02
C ARG A 590 -20.07 -16.77 -27.75
N GLN A 591 -19.28 -16.18 -26.85
CA GLN A 591 -19.82 -15.58 -25.62
C GLN A 591 -20.84 -14.47 -25.91
N LEU A 592 -20.59 -13.63 -26.92
CA LEU A 592 -21.53 -12.59 -27.35
C LEU A 592 -22.85 -13.17 -27.87
N MET A 593 -22.82 -14.31 -28.56
CA MET A 593 -24.04 -14.99 -29.05
C MET A 593 -24.90 -15.56 -27.92
N ASP A 594 -24.28 -15.92 -26.79
CA ASP A 594 -24.97 -16.46 -25.61
C ASP A 594 -25.55 -15.34 -24.70
N LEU A 595 -25.07 -14.09 -24.85
CA LEU A 595 -25.50 -12.95 -24.05
C LEU A 595 -26.72 -12.25 -24.66
N LYS A 596 -27.58 -11.69 -23.80
CA LYS A 596 -28.66 -10.79 -24.23
C LYS A 596 -28.06 -9.43 -24.61
N CYS A 597 -28.48 -8.89 -25.76
CA CYS A 597 -27.93 -7.67 -26.38
C CYS A 597 -28.07 -6.36 -25.57
N THR A 598 -28.73 -6.40 -24.40
CA THR A 598 -28.97 -5.25 -23.52
C THR A 598 -28.08 -5.23 -22.27
N ASP A 599 -27.18 -6.20 -22.09
CA ASP A 599 -26.29 -6.28 -20.94
C ASP A 599 -25.05 -5.37 -21.15
N ASP A 600 -24.62 -4.62 -20.12
CA ASP A 600 -23.38 -3.84 -20.11
C ASP A 600 -22.16 -4.71 -20.46
N LYS A 601 -22.21 -5.99 -20.06
CA LYS A 601 -21.18 -6.97 -20.45
C LYS A 601 -21.13 -7.20 -21.96
N SER A 602 -22.27 -7.21 -22.65
CA SER A 602 -22.32 -7.44 -24.10
C SER A 602 -21.69 -6.28 -24.86
N ARG A 603 -21.94 -5.03 -24.41
CA ARG A 603 -21.27 -3.84 -24.93
C ARG A 603 -19.75 -3.90 -24.73
N PHE A 604 -19.29 -4.20 -23.51
CA PHE A 604 -17.87 -4.34 -23.21
C PHE A 604 -17.17 -5.38 -24.11
N LEU A 605 -17.76 -6.57 -24.28
CA LEU A 605 -17.19 -7.61 -25.13
C LEU A 605 -17.20 -7.25 -26.61
N LEU A 606 -18.21 -6.52 -27.08
CA LEU A 606 -18.28 -6.04 -28.47
C LEU A 606 -17.17 -5.01 -28.76
N GLU A 607 -16.98 -4.04 -27.86
CA GLU A 607 -15.90 -3.05 -27.94
C GLU A 607 -14.52 -3.73 -27.89
N LEU A 608 -14.35 -4.72 -27.00
CA LEU A 608 -13.13 -5.52 -26.90
C LEU A 608 -12.84 -6.27 -28.22
N LEU A 609 -13.84 -6.95 -28.78
CA LEU A 609 -13.73 -7.71 -30.03
C LEU A 609 -13.32 -6.81 -31.21
N GLN A 610 -13.95 -5.65 -31.33
CA GLN A 610 -13.63 -4.66 -32.37
C GLN A 610 -12.16 -4.22 -32.27
N GLN A 611 -11.69 -3.92 -31.07
CA GLN A 611 -10.31 -3.48 -30.86
C GLN A 611 -9.28 -4.60 -31.11
N LEU A 612 -9.58 -5.85 -30.73
CA LEU A 612 -8.72 -7.00 -31.02
C LEU A 612 -8.59 -7.22 -32.53
N MET A 613 -9.69 -7.17 -33.28
CA MET A 613 -9.67 -7.26 -34.74
C MET A 613 -8.86 -6.13 -35.38
N THR A 614 -8.95 -4.92 -34.82
CA THR A 614 -8.15 -3.77 -35.28
C THR A 614 -6.65 -4.02 -35.08
N ARG A 615 -6.24 -4.46 -33.88
CA ARG A 615 -4.84 -4.78 -33.57
C ARG A 615 -4.29 -5.93 -34.43
N ARG A 616 -5.12 -6.95 -34.68
CA ARG A 616 -4.80 -8.05 -35.61
C ARG A 616 -4.47 -7.54 -37.01
N ASN A 617 -5.29 -6.61 -37.53
CA ASN A 617 -5.07 -6.00 -38.84
C ASN A 617 -3.80 -5.12 -38.88
N ILE A 618 -3.44 -4.48 -37.77
CA ILE A 618 -2.20 -3.70 -37.66
C ILE A 618 -1.00 -4.64 -37.78
N PHE A 619 -0.94 -5.69 -36.96
CA PHE A 619 0.14 -6.68 -37.01
C PHE A 619 0.30 -7.30 -38.40
N LEU A 620 -0.81 -7.66 -39.05
CA LEU A 620 -0.78 -8.21 -40.41
C LEU A 620 -0.24 -7.23 -41.45
N LYS A 621 -0.50 -5.92 -41.31
CA LYS A 621 0.06 -4.90 -42.22
C LYS A 621 1.56 -4.74 -42.03
N ASP A 622 2.05 -4.88 -40.80
CA ASP A 622 3.49 -4.79 -40.50
C ASP A 622 4.29 -5.97 -41.06
N HIS A 623 3.62 -7.08 -41.42
CA HIS A 623 4.21 -8.33 -41.89
C HIS A 623 3.78 -8.72 -43.33
N GLN A 624 3.27 -7.76 -44.11
CA GLN A 624 3.07 -7.87 -45.56
C GLN A 624 4.39 -7.63 -46.29
#